data_AF-A0A9R1Q362-F1
#
_entry.id   AF-A0A9R1Q362-F1
#
_cell.length_a   1.000
_cell.length_b   1.000
_cell.length_c   1.000
_cell.angle_alpha   90.00
_cell.angle_beta   90.00
_cell.angle_gamma   90.00
#
_symmetry.space_group_name_H-M   'P 1'
#
loop_
_entity.id
_entity.type
_entity.pdbx_description
1 polymer ?
#
loop_
_entity_poly.entity_id
_entity_poly.type
_entity_poly.pdbx_seq_one_letter_code
_entity_poly.pdbx_strand_id
1 'polypeptide(L)'
;MPLDFTKHFIVVPTECKLRNNTSCSWRVTVKLMNRVTLDQGWATYAAVHQIKIVYMVVFKLLTPDTLKVIIFDDDDVEVVNKCGKHDKAFIAKD
;
A
#
# COMPACT_ATOMS: atom_id res chain seq x y z
N MET A 1 3.07 4.10 9.86
CA MET A 1 4.41 3.84 9.30
C MET A 1 5.47 4.06 10.37
N PRO A 2 6.59 3.31 10.34
CA PRO A 2 7.73 3.55 11.21
C PRO A 2 8.27 4.98 11.03
N LEU A 3 8.58 5.67 12.13
CA LEU A 3 9.00 7.07 12.10
C LEU A 3 10.26 7.27 11.26
N ASP A 4 11.26 6.41 11.41
CA ASP A 4 12.50 6.53 10.64
C ASP A 4 12.30 6.29 9.15
N PHE A 5 11.33 5.46 8.75
CA PHE A 5 10.98 5.32 7.34
C PHE A 5 10.41 6.62 6.78
N THR A 6 9.61 7.36 7.56
CA THR A 6 8.99 8.61 7.08
C THR A 6 9.99 9.72 6.74
N LYS A 7 11.22 9.66 7.27
CA LYS A 7 12.31 10.59 6.95
C LYS A 7 12.81 10.48 5.51
N HIS A 8 12.49 9.38 4.81
CA HIS A 8 12.87 9.18 3.40
C HIS A 8 11.92 9.88 2.42
N PHE A 9 10.77 10.37 2.91
CA PHE A 9 9.91 11.23 2.13
C PHE A 9 10.42 12.67 2.23
N ILE A 10 10.74 13.30 1.09
CA ILE A 10 11.11 14.73 1.05
C ILE A 10 9.93 15.58 1.55
N VAL A 11 8.72 15.21 1.15
CA VAL A 11 7.44 15.73 1.63
C VAL A 11 6.51 14.54 1.81
N VAL A 12 5.77 14.49 2.92
CA VAL A 12 4.73 13.47 3.12
C VAL A 12 3.64 13.69 2.07
N PRO A 13 3.42 12.76 1.13
CA PRO A 13 2.40 12.94 0.12
C PRO A 13 1.02 12.84 0.74
N THR A 14 -0.01 13.43 0.11
CA THR A 14 -1.42 13.27 0.52
C THR A 14 -2.04 11.98 -0.02
N GLU A 15 -1.46 11.42 -1.08
CA GLU A 15 -1.84 10.14 -1.70
C GLU A 15 -0.58 9.42 -2.16
N CYS A 16 -0.55 8.10 -2.05
CA CYS A 16 0.50 7.30 -2.67
C CYS A 16 -0.06 6.10 -3.45
N LYS A 17 0.73 5.66 -4.42
CA LYS A 17 0.44 4.52 -5.30
C LYS A 17 1.18 3.29 -4.78
N LEU A 18 0.44 2.28 -4.34
CA LEU A 18 0.96 0.97 -3.98
C LEU A 18 1.08 0.11 -5.24
N ARG A 19 2.27 -0.38 -5.56
CA ARG A 19 2.52 -1.32 -6.66
C ARG A 19 3.01 -2.65 -6.12
N ASN A 20 2.43 -3.76 -6.54
CA ASN A 20 2.99 -5.08 -6.25
C ASN A 20 3.91 -5.54 -7.39
N ASN A 21 4.37 -6.79 -7.37
CA ASN A 21 5.14 -7.39 -8.46
C ASN A 21 4.29 -7.69 -9.71
N THR A 22 2.96 -7.58 -9.60
CA THR A 22 2.06 -7.57 -10.75
C THR A 22 1.90 -6.13 -11.24
N SER A 23 1.55 -5.90 -12.50
CA SER A 23 1.45 -4.54 -13.07
C SER A 23 0.37 -3.65 -12.42
N CYS A 24 -0.39 -4.18 -11.47
CA CYS A 24 -1.44 -3.45 -10.78
C CYS A 24 -0.95 -2.42 -9.79
N SER A 25 -1.80 -1.42 -9.61
CA SER A 25 -1.52 -0.30 -8.73
C SER A 25 -2.75 0.10 -7.96
N TRP A 26 -2.56 0.45 -6.69
CA TRP A 26 -3.63 0.86 -5.80
C TRP A 26 -3.37 2.27 -5.29
N ARG A 27 -4.37 3.15 -5.33
CA ARG A 27 -4.28 4.48 -4.71
C ARG A 27 -4.70 4.36 -3.25
N VAL A 28 -3.92 4.97 -2.38
CA VAL A 28 -4.23 5.08 -0.95
C VAL A 28 -3.93 6.50 -0.48
N THR A 29 -4.82 7.07 0.33
CA THR A 29 -4.54 8.37 0.95
C THR A 29 -3.57 8.18 2.11
N VAL A 30 -2.78 9.22 2.36
CA VAL A 30 -1.82 9.26 3.45
C VAL A 30 -2.27 10.35 4.42
N LYS A 31 -2.39 9.97 5.68
CA LYS A 31 -2.81 10.87 6.74
C LYS A 31 -1.66 11.14 7.69
N LEU A 32 -1.35 12.42 7.91
CA LEU A 32 -0.43 12.88 8.94
C LEU A 32 -1.25 13.40 10.13
N MET A 33 -1.35 12.59 11.18
CA MET A 33 -1.82 13.04 12.50
C MET A 33 -0.60 13.07 13.43
N ASN A 34 -0.55 12.20 14.44
CA ASN A 34 0.65 12.02 15.27
C ASN A 34 1.71 11.12 14.61
N ARG A 35 1.30 10.34 13.60
CA ARG A 35 2.12 9.43 12.79
C ARG A 35 1.59 9.44 11.37
N VAL A 36 2.43 9.06 10.41
CA VAL A 36 2.03 8.84 9.02
C VAL A 36 1.32 7.48 8.91
N THR A 37 0.08 7.47 8.39
CA THR A 37 -0.71 6.25 8.16
C THR A 37 -1.19 6.16 6.72
N LEU A 38 -1.31 4.93 6.20
CA LEU A 38 -2.10 4.65 5.01
C LEU A 38 -3.56 4.57 5.44
N ASP A 39 -4.41 5.41 4.85
CA ASP A 39 -5.78 5.63 5.30
C ASP A 39 -6.77 5.07 4.26
N GLN A 40 -7.58 5.92 3.61
CA GLN A 40 -8.53 5.50 2.58
C GLN A 40 -7.83 4.68 1.49
N GLY A 41 -8.45 3.56 1.11
CA GLY A 41 -7.92 2.61 0.13
C GLY A 41 -7.08 1.47 0.72
N TRP A 42 -6.43 1.66 1.88
CA TRP A 42 -5.63 0.61 2.51
C TRP A 42 -6.45 -0.63 2.88
N ALA A 43 -7.62 -0.44 3.52
CA ALA A 43 -8.48 -1.56 3.92
C ALA A 43 -8.91 -2.42 2.72
N THR A 44 -9.24 -1.79 1.59
CA THR A 44 -9.61 -2.51 0.35
C THR A 44 -8.42 -3.24 -0.26
N TYR A 45 -7.23 -2.63 -0.23
CA TYR A 45 -5.99 -3.27 -0.68
C TYR A 45 -5.72 -4.52 0.16
N ALA A 46 -5.75 -4.40 1.49
CA ALA A 46 -5.54 -5.52 2.39
C ALA A 46 -6.56 -6.65 2.18
N ALA A 47 -7.84 -6.34 1.96
CA ALA A 47 -8.88 -7.33 1.70
C ALA A 47 -8.67 -8.07 0.37
N VAL A 48 -8.39 -7.34 -0.72
CA VAL A 48 -8.15 -7.93 -2.05
C VAL A 48 -6.92 -8.82 -2.04
N HIS A 49 -5.87 -8.39 -1.33
CA HIS A 49 -4.63 -9.15 -1.17
C HIS A 49 -4.67 -10.18 -0.03
N GLN A 50 -5.82 -10.34 0.64
CA GLN A 50 -6.03 -11.26 1.77
C GLN A 50 -4.93 -11.18 2.83
N ILE A 51 -4.47 -9.95 3.13
CA ILE A 51 -3.46 -9.72 4.16
C ILE A 51 -4.06 -10.05 5.52
N LYS A 52 -3.41 -10.93 6.27
CA LYS A 52 -3.82 -11.36 7.61
C LYS A 52 -2.85 -10.85 8.67
N ILE A 53 -3.24 -11.00 9.94
CA ILE A 53 -2.30 -10.84 11.07
C ILE A 53 -1.18 -11.87 10.90
N VAL A 54 0.03 -11.54 11.38
CA VAL A 54 1.28 -12.31 11.22
C VAL A 54 1.95 -12.14 9.85
N TYR A 55 1.22 -11.78 8.79
CA TYR A 55 1.83 -11.55 7.48
C TYR A 55 2.78 -10.36 7.53
N MET A 56 3.89 -10.47 6.81
CA MET A 56 4.86 -9.39 6.68
C MET A 56 4.58 -8.57 5.43
N VAL A 57 4.45 -7.25 5.59
CA VAL A 57 4.29 -6.32 4.48
C VAL A 57 5.53 -5.45 4.35
N VAL A 58 6.26 -5.61 3.24
CA VAL A 58 7.48 -4.87 2.95
C VAL A 58 7.15 -3.71 2.00
N PHE A 59 7.56 -2.50 2.39
CA PHE A 59 7.43 -1.30 1.59
C PHE A 59 8.79 -0.84 1.09
N LYS A 60 8.90 -0.59 -0.22
CA LYS A 60 10.07 0.06 -0.83
C LYS A 60 9.62 1.34 -1.52
N LEU A 61 10.25 2.46 -1.17
CA LEU A 61 10.03 3.74 -1.85
C LEU A 61 10.67 3.68 -3.25
N LEU A 62 9.87 3.92 -4.30
CA LEU A 62 10.33 3.97 -5.69
C LEU A 62 10.44 5.41 -6.19
N THR A 63 9.38 6.19 -5.96
CA THR A 63 9.29 7.64 -6.20
C THR A 63 8.63 8.27 -4.97
N PRO A 64 8.64 9.60 -4.81
CA PRO A 64 8.05 10.25 -3.63
C PRO A 64 6.59 9.87 -3.33
N ASP A 65 5.84 9.48 -4.36
CA ASP A 65 4.43 9.10 -4.31
C ASP A 65 4.16 7.62 -4.61
N THR A 66 5.18 6.79 -4.87
CA THR A 66 4.98 5.38 -5.25
C THR A 66 5.77 4.45 -4.34
N LEU A 67 5.06 3.51 -3.72
CA LEU A 67 5.62 2.44 -2.90
C LEU A 67 5.45 1.11 -3.63
N LYS A 68 6.55 0.36 -3.76
CA LYS A 68 6.48 -1.07 -4.05
C LYS A 68 6.12 -1.82 -2.77
N VAL A 69 5.14 -2.71 -2.86
CA VAL A 69 4.65 -3.54 -1.75
C VAL A 69 4.88 -5.01 -2.09
N ILE A 70 5.52 -5.72 -1.17
CA ILE A 70 5.67 -7.18 -1.22
C ILE A 70 5.04 -7.73 0.06
N ILE A 71 4.24 -8.78 -0.07
CA ILE A 71 3.51 -9.38 1.04
C ILE A 71 4.02 -10.80 1.18
N PHE A 72 4.44 -11.17 2.38
CA PHE A 72 4.81 -12.55 2.74
C PHE A 72 3.77 -13.09 3.71
N ASP A 73 3.36 -14.34 3.51
CA ASP A 73 2.51 -15.06 4.46
C ASP A 73 3.30 -15.52 5.69
N ASP A 74 2.66 -16.31 6.55
CA ASP A 74 3.23 -16.84 7.79
C ASP A 74 4.28 -17.94 7.57
N ASP A 75 4.41 -18.44 6.34
CA ASP A 75 5.46 -19.38 5.92
C ASP A 75 6.63 -18.66 5.21
N ASP A 76 6.69 -17.32 5.30
CA ASP A 76 7.65 -16.45 4.62
C ASP A 76 7.61 -16.56 3.08
N VAL A 77 6.47 -16.98 2.50
CA VAL A 77 6.29 -17.11 1.05
C VAL A 77 5.63 -15.86 0.48
N GLU A 78 6.15 -15.37 -0.66
CA GLU A 78 5.55 -14.20 -1.32
C GLU A 78 4.12 -14.51 -1.80
N VAL A 79 3.17 -13.72 -1.33
CA VAL A 79 1.77 -13.76 -1.76
C VAL A 79 1.63 -13.09 -3.13
N VAL A 80 1.64 -13.89 -4.18
CA VAL A 80 1.41 -13.41 -5.56
C VAL A 80 -0.09 -13.45 -5.87
N ASN A 81 -0.77 -12.31 -5.70
CA ASN A 81 -2.17 -12.19 -6.09
C ASN A 81 -2.30 -11.73 -7.55
N LYS A 82 -3.05 -12.48 -8.37
CA LYS A 82 -3.44 -12.08 -9.72
C LYS A 82 -4.47 -10.97 -9.60
N CYS A 83 -4.00 -9.73 -9.59
CA CYS A 83 -4.88 -8.58 -9.61
C CYS A 83 -5.90 -8.68 -10.76
N GLY A 84 -7.18 -8.85 -10.41
CA GLY A 84 -8.29 -8.75 -11.35
C GLY A 84 -8.56 -7.29 -11.74
N LYS A 85 -9.35 -7.07 -12.79
CA LYS A 85 -9.80 -5.73 -13.24
C LYS A 85 -10.67 -5.06 -12.16
N HIS A 86 -10.06 -4.44 -11.15
CA HIS A 86 -10.77 -3.70 -10.09
C HIS A 86 -10.86 -2.18 -10.35
N ASP A 87 -10.51 -1.74 -11.56
CA ASP A 87 -10.52 -0.32 -11.99
C ASP A 87 -11.87 0.40 -11.84
N LYS A 88 -12.96 -0.30 -11.52
CA LYS A 88 -14.30 0.29 -11.37
C LYS A 88 -14.69 0.68 -9.93
N ALA A 89 -13.89 0.32 -8.92
CA ALA A 89 -14.28 0.54 -7.52
C ALA A 89 -13.92 1.93 -6.95
N PHE A 90 -13.16 2.75 -7.70
CA PHE A 90 -12.57 3.99 -7.19
C PHE A 90 -12.99 5.25 -7.95
N ILE A 91 -14.22 5.30 -8.45
CA ILE A 91 -14.82 6.60 -8.72
C ILE A 91 -15.20 7.19 -7.36
N ALA A 92 -14.37 8.09 -6.85
CA ALA A 92 -14.80 9.03 -5.82
C ALA A 92 -16.05 9.73 -6.38
N LYS A 93 -17.20 9.57 -5.73
CA LYS A 93 -18.33 10.46 -6.00
C LYS A 93 -17.91 11.84 -5.51
N ASP A 94 -17.98 12.81 -6.43
CA ASP A 94 -17.86 14.25 -6.16
C ASP A 94 -18.82 14.71 -5.05
#